data_AF-A0A2V8SQ32-F1
#
_entry.id   AF-A0A2V8SQ32-F1
#
_cell.length_a   1.000
_cell.length_b   1.000
_cell.length_c   1.000
_cell.angle_alpha   90.00
_cell.angle_beta   90.00
_cell.angle_gamma   90.00
#
_symmetry.space_group_name_H-M   'P 1'
#
loop_
_entity.id
_entity.type
_entity.pdbx_description
1 polymer ?
#
loop_
_entity_poly.entity_id
_entity_poly.type
_entity_poly.pdbx_seq_one_letter_code
_entity_poly.pdbx_strand_id
1 'polypeptide(L)'
;MGVTLSGFIVFVIALTAIVLTIVRSRNGFGDYFQRSKYHPSSLVSVLLSLPDEKADELLELYKNEFGKGPARYARKTLDKWRSGRVQPASQTYRRFLVHLPKVMSYDMKCEVLRHFMQEFATKSEYQLDVYPDDWEEKLSPLIAQIIDKAYTAQLPAGVEKNLKWLGEGDMLAAQKILRSSQVEESRIMVSDLRSEFENLERILDHDNLKPRVTHVLKFPYGTIKLNVKRR
;
A
#
# COMPACT_ATOMS: atom_id res chain seq x y z
N MET A 1 57.10 -5.43 -32.10
CA MET A 1 55.89 -4.74 -31.64
C MET A 1 55.67 -5.12 -30.19
N GLY A 2 56.22 -4.32 -29.26
CA GLY A 2 56.17 -4.62 -27.83
C GLY A 2 54.94 -3.96 -27.21
N VAL A 3 53.96 -4.76 -26.79
CA VAL A 3 52.91 -4.28 -25.90
C VAL A 3 53.59 -3.97 -24.56
N THR A 4 53.61 -2.70 -24.17
CA THR A 4 54.27 -2.27 -22.94
C THR A 4 53.51 -2.85 -21.74
N LEU A 5 54.25 -3.52 -20.85
CA LEU A 5 53.73 -4.20 -19.64
C LEU A 5 52.83 -3.30 -18.78
N SER A 6 53.03 -1.97 -18.88
CA SER A 6 52.24 -0.93 -18.21
C SER A 6 50.76 -0.92 -18.63
N GLY A 7 50.45 -1.13 -19.92
CA GLY A 7 49.07 -1.10 -20.41
C GLY A 7 48.22 -2.27 -19.91
N PHE A 8 48.84 -3.43 -19.70
CA PHE A 8 48.13 -4.64 -19.23
C PHE A 8 47.77 -4.53 -17.74
N ILE A 9 48.63 -3.93 -16.93
CA ILE A 9 48.39 -3.74 -15.48
C ILE A 9 47.22 -2.78 -15.25
N VAL A 10 47.15 -1.68 -15.99
CA VAL A 10 46.04 -0.71 -15.88
C VAL A 10 44.71 -1.36 -16.27
N PHE A 11 44.69 -2.21 -17.29
CA PHE A 11 43.48 -2.90 -17.74
C PHE A 11 42.97 -3.92 -16.72
N VAL A 12 43.85 -4.67 -16.07
CA VAL A 12 43.48 -5.64 -15.01
C VAL A 12 42.96 -4.93 -13.75
N ILE A 13 43.54 -3.79 -13.38
CA ILE A 13 43.06 -2.98 -12.25
C ILE A 13 41.66 -2.39 -12.56
N ALA A 14 41.43 -1.91 -13.79
CA ALA A 14 40.12 -1.41 -14.21
C ALA A 14 39.05 -2.52 -14.21
N LEU A 15 39.38 -3.72 -14.72
CA LEU A 15 38.46 -4.87 -14.70
C LEU A 15 38.13 -5.34 -13.29
N THR A 16 39.12 -5.42 -12.40
CA THR A 16 38.87 -5.80 -11.00
C THR A 16 38.07 -4.75 -10.24
N ALA A 17 38.29 -3.46 -10.50
CA ALA A 17 37.46 -2.38 -9.95
C ALA A 17 36.00 -2.45 -10.46
N ILE A 18 35.79 -2.74 -11.75
CA ILE A 18 34.45 -2.89 -12.32
C ILE A 18 33.73 -4.12 -11.73
N VAL A 19 34.43 -5.27 -11.62
CA VAL A 19 33.88 -6.48 -11.01
C VAL A 19 33.56 -6.26 -9.52
N LEU A 20 34.44 -5.58 -8.77
CA LEU A 20 34.20 -5.24 -7.37
C LEU A 20 33.02 -4.27 -7.22
N THR A 21 32.82 -3.33 -8.16
CA THR A 21 31.68 -2.41 -8.14
C THR A 21 30.36 -3.12 -8.46
N ILE A 22 30.37 -4.07 -9.40
CA ILE A 22 29.20 -4.90 -9.73
C ILE A 22 28.85 -5.86 -8.58
N VAL A 23 29.85 -6.45 -7.92
CA VAL A 23 29.64 -7.35 -6.77
C VAL A 23 29.18 -6.58 -5.53
N ARG A 24 29.71 -5.37 -5.29
CA ARG A 24 29.30 -4.51 -4.16
C ARG A 24 27.91 -3.88 -4.38
N SER A 25 27.52 -3.63 -5.64
CA SER A 25 26.16 -3.23 -6.03
C SER A 25 25.11 -4.32 -5.76
N ARG A 26 25.47 -5.61 -5.82
CA ARG A 26 24.55 -6.72 -5.50
C ARG A 26 24.33 -6.96 -4.00
N ASN A 27 25.19 -6.43 -3.12
CA ASN A 27 25.12 -6.66 -1.67
C ASN A 27 24.50 -5.51 -0.86
N GLY A 28 24.11 -4.39 -1.49
CA GLY A 28 23.49 -3.23 -0.81
C GLY A 28 21.98 -3.35 -0.53
N PHE A 29 21.38 -4.53 -0.68
CA PHE A 29 19.93 -4.75 -0.61
C PHE A 29 19.44 -5.35 0.73
N GLY A 30 20.36 -5.63 1.66
CA GLY A 30 20.10 -6.40 2.89
C GLY A 30 19.43 -5.63 4.02
N ASP A 31 19.90 -4.41 4.33
CA ASP A 31 19.66 -3.83 5.67
C ASP A 31 18.47 -2.87 5.80
N TYR A 32 17.96 -2.28 4.72
CA TYR A 32 16.89 -1.29 4.83
C TYR A 32 15.48 -1.87 5.01
N PHE A 33 15.33 -3.18 4.86
CA PHE A 33 14.03 -3.84 4.99
C PHE A 33 13.71 -4.31 6.42
N GLN A 34 14.63 -4.19 7.37
CA GLN A 34 14.45 -4.76 8.71
C GLN A 34 13.67 -3.87 9.70
N ARG A 35 13.28 -2.63 9.35
CA ARG A 35 12.67 -1.69 10.31
C ARG A 35 11.24 -1.20 10.04
N SER A 36 10.68 -1.41 8.86
CA SER A 36 9.22 -1.25 8.68
C SER A 36 8.60 -2.63 8.59
N LYS A 37 7.72 -2.98 9.54
CA LYS A 37 6.88 -4.18 9.45
C LYS A 37 5.94 -4.02 8.26
N TYR A 38 6.43 -4.30 7.05
CA TYR A 38 5.60 -4.60 5.91
C TYR A 38 4.77 -5.82 6.28
N HIS A 39 3.45 -5.76 6.12
CA HIS A 39 2.66 -6.98 6.04
C HIS A 39 2.71 -7.46 4.58
N PRO A 40 3.54 -8.49 4.25
CA PRO A 40 3.57 -9.04 2.91
C PRO A 40 2.20 -9.57 2.43
N SER A 41 1.19 -9.66 3.29
CA SER A 41 -0.13 -10.17 2.96
C SER A 41 -0.81 -9.48 1.77
N SER A 42 -0.65 -8.16 1.58
CA SER A 42 -1.42 -7.41 0.58
C SER A 42 -0.95 -7.57 -0.87
N LEU A 43 0.36 -7.74 -1.17
CA LEU A 43 0.78 -8.16 -2.53
C LEU A 43 0.93 -9.68 -2.63
N VAL A 44 1.08 -10.40 -1.51
CA VAL A 44 0.95 -11.85 -1.55
C VAL A 44 -0.45 -12.21 -2.01
N SER A 45 -1.52 -11.59 -1.49
CA SER A 45 -2.88 -11.86 -1.95
C SER A 45 -3.03 -11.63 -3.46
N VAL A 46 -2.45 -10.56 -3.99
CA VAL A 46 -2.45 -10.24 -5.44
C VAL A 46 -1.73 -11.30 -6.26
N LEU A 47 -0.54 -11.74 -5.81
CA LEU A 47 0.18 -12.86 -6.42
C LEU A 47 -0.67 -14.13 -6.43
N LEU A 48 -1.35 -14.41 -5.31
CA LEU A 48 -2.14 -15.63 -5.13
C LEU A 48 -3.47 -15.60 -5.89
N SER A 49 -4.00 -14.41 -6.19
CA SER A 49 -5.23 -14.21 -6.96
C SER A 49 -4.99 -14.12 -8.47
N LEU A 50 -3.74 -14.24 -8.95
CA LEU A 50 -3.47 -14.27 -10.39
C LEU A 50 -4.17 -15.47 -11.04
N PRO A 51 -4.82 -15.28 -12.21
CA PRO A 51 -5.22 -16.38 -13.08
C PRO A 51 -4.02 -17.26 -13.41
N ASP A 52 -4.25 -18.56 -13.59
CA ASP A 52 -3.16 -19.54 -13.80
C ASP A 52 -2.25 -19.18 -14.98
N GLU A 53 -2.84 -18.70 -16.08
CA GLU A 53 -2.10 -18.22 -17.25
C GLU A 53 -1.11 -17.09 -16.90
N LYS A 54 -1.54 -16.13 -16.08
CA LYS A 54 -0.71 -15.01 -15.63
C LYS A 54 0.31 -15.43 -14.58
N ALA A 55 -0.04 -16.39 -13.73
CA ALA A 55 0.90 -16.97 -12.78
C ALA A 55 2.02 -17.74 -13.48
N ASP A 56 1.71 -18.48 -14.55
CA ASP A 56 2.69 -19.17 -15.38
C ASP A 56 3.59 -18.20 -16.13
N GLU A 57 3.02 -17.14 -16.74
CA GLU A 57 3.77 -16.05 -17.36
C GLU A 57 4.77 -15.43 -16.35
N LEU A 58 4.31 -15.15 -15.13
CA LEU A 58 5.15 -14.63 -14.06
C LEU A 58 6.26 -15.60 -13.65
N LEU A 59 5.96 -16.89 -13.57
CA LEU A 59 6.94 -17.92 -13.23
C LEU A 59 8.00 -18.09 -14.32
N GLU A 60 7.65 -17.91 -15.59
CA GLU A 60 8.65 -17.91 -16.68
C GLU A 60 9.54 -16.66 -16.63
N LEU A 61 8.98 -15.47 -16.39
CA LEU A 61 9.78 -14.27 -16.12
C LEU A 61 10.72 -14.46 -14.93
N TYR A 62 10.19 -15.02 -13.83
CA TYR A 62 10.95 -15.34 -12.62
C TYR A 62 12.07 -16.35 -12.89
N LYS A 63 11.81 -17.37 -13.72
CA LYS A 63 12.81 -18.37 -14.12
C LYS A 63 13.94 -17.76 -14.94
N ASN A 64 13.61 -16.84 -15.85
CA ASN A 64 14.58 -16.17 -16.71
C ASN A 64 15.54 -15.31 -15.87
N GLU A 65 15.05 -14.65 -14.83
CA GLU A 65 15.85 -13.76 -13.97
C GLU A 65 16.61 -14.52 -12.85
N PHE A 66 15.95 -15.48 -12.18
CA PHE A 66 16.48 -16.11 -10.96
C PHE A 66 16.87 -17.58 -11.12
N GLY A 67 16.67 -18.15 -12.30
CA GLY A 67 17.08 -19.52 -12.65
C GLY A 67 16.05 -20.61 -12.38
N LYS A 68 16.35 -21.80 -12.91
CA LYS A 68 15.45 -22.97 -12.92
C LYS A 68 15.11 -23.51 -11.53
N GLY A 69 16.08 -23.52 -10.61
CA GLY A 69 15.89 -24.05 -9.25
C GLY A 69 14.83 -23.29 -8.45
N PRO A 70 15.00 -21.97 -8.25
CA PRO A 70 14.00 -21.13 -7.59
C PRO A 70 12.62 -21.21 -8.26
N ALA A 71 12.55 -21.19 -9.59
CA ALA A 71 11.29 -21.29 -10.32
C ALA A 71 10.59 -22.63 -10.09
N ARG A 72 11.34 -23.74 -10.10
CA ARG A 72 10.80 -25.08 -9.80
C ARG A 72 10.22 -25.15 -8.39
N TYR A 73 10.90 -24.58 -7.41
CA TYR A 73 10.39 -24.49 -6.04
C TYR A 73 9.11 -23.67 -5.98
N ALA A 74 9.10 -22.49 -6.60
CA ALA A 74 7.95 -21.61 -6.62
C ALA A 74 6.73 -22.27 -7.27
N ARG A 75 6.87 -22.88 -8.44
CA ARG A 75 5.79 -23.61 -9.14
C ARG A 75 5.20 -24.72 -8.26
N LYS A 76 6.04 -25.51 -7.59
CA LYS A 76 5.59 -26.59 -6.70
C LYS A 76 4.88 -26.11 -5.43
N THR A 77 5.15 -24.87 -5.02
CA THR A 77 4.67 -24.33 -3.73
C THR A 77 3.52 -23.35 -3.91
N LEU A 78 3.24 -22.90 -5.14
CA LEU A 78 2.20 -21.92 -5.43
C LEU A 78 0.82 -22.32 -4.89
N ASP A 79 0.39 -23.56 -5.13
CA ASP A 79 -0.91 -24.05 -4.62
C ASP A 79 -0.95 -24.12 -3.09
N LYS A 80 0.19 -24.39 -2.46
CA LYS A 80 0.31 -24.37 -0.99
C LYS A 80 0.23 -22.95 -0.45
N TRP A 81 0.76 -21.97 -1.19
CA TRP A 81 0.61 -20.56 -0.85
C TRP A 81 -0.84 -20.10 -1.03
N ARG A 82 -1.48 -20.45 -2.16
CA ARG A 82 -2.89 -20.12 -2.44
C ARG A 82 -3.85 -20.69 -1.39
N SER A 83 -3.60 -21.92 -0.94
CA SER A 83 -4.38 -22.55 0.13
C SER A 83 -3.98 -22.11 1.55
N GLY A 84 -3.01 -21.21 1.71
CA GLY A 84 -2.53 -20.74 3.01
C GLY A 84 -1.77 -21.78 3.85
N ARG A 85 -1.50 -22.98 3.31
CA ARG A 85 -0.76 -24.06 4.01
C ARG A 85 0.66 -23.66 4.35
N VAL A 86 1.28 -22.83 3.51
CA VAL A 86 2.64 -22.33 3.69
C VAL A 86 2.67 -20.86 3.24
N GLN A 87 3.52 -20.05 3.85
CA GLN A 87 3.77 -18.68 3.40
C GLN A 87 5.06 -18.60 2.56
N PRO A 88 5.12 -17.80 1.48
CA PRO A 88 6.35 -17.60 0.73
C PRO A 88 7.42 -16.96 1.61
N ALA A 89 8.65 -17.47 1.52
CA ALA A 89 9.79 -16.83 2.18
C ALA A 89 9.96 -15.38 1.68
N SER A 90 10.37 -14.45 2.56
CA SER A 90 10.48 -13.02 2.24
C SER A 90 11.35 -12.76 1.01
N GLN A 91 12.41 -13.54 0.80
CA GLN A 91 13.26 -13.42 -0.38
C GLN A 91 12.52 -13.81 -1.66
N THR A 92 11.80 -14.92 -1.67
CA THR A 92 10.99 -15.39 -2.81
C THR A 92 9.96 -14.35 -3.19
N TYR A 93 9.29 -13.77 -2.19
CA TYR A 93 8.31 -12.72 -2.40
C TYR A 93 8.92 -11.46 -3.03
N ARG A 94 10.04 -10.94 -2.49
CA ARG A 94 10.73 -9.78 -3.06
C ARG A 94 11.11 -9.98 -4.53
N ARG A 95 11.50 -11.20 -4.91
CA ARG A 95 11.80 -11.54 -6.30
C ARG A 95 10.57 -11.49 -7.20
N PHE A 96 9.40 -11.91 -6.73
CA PHE A 96 8.16 -11.76 -7.49
C PHE A 96 7.80 -10.31 -7.76
N LEU A 97 8.03 -9.40 -6.80
CA LEU A 97 7.72 -7.98 -6.95
C LEU A 97 8.42 -7.30 -8.14
N VAL A 98 9.55 -7.86 -8.60
CA VAL A 98 10.30 -7.36 -9.76
C VAL A 98 9.51 -7.53 -11.06
N HIS A 99 8.69 -8.58 -11.17
CA HIS A 99 8.00 -8.94 -12.42
C HIS A 99 6.48 -8.98 -12.31
N LEU A 100 5.94 -9.03 -11.10
CA LEU A 100 4.49 -9.02 -10.85
C LEU A 100 3.76 -7.91 -11.64
N PRO A 101 4.26 -6.67 -11.74
CA PRO A 101 3.56 -5.60 -12.47
C PRO A 101 3.47 -5.83 -13.98
N LYS A 102 4.31 -6.72 -14.54
CA LYS A 102 4.30 -7.02 -15.99
C LYS A 102 3.12 -7.91 -16.37
N VAL A 103 2.65 -8.74 -15.43
CA VAL A 103 1.55 -9.69 -15.65
C VAL A 103 0.21 -9.22 -15.08
N MET A 104 0.23 -8.16 -14.26
CA MET A 104 -0.97 -7.56 -13.70
C MET A 104 -1.75 -6.76 -14.75
N SER A 105 -3.07 -6.91 -14.76
CA SER A 105 -3.97 -5.97 -15.43
C SER A 105 -3.88 -4.58 -14.79
N TYR A 106 -4.34 -3.56 -15.52
CA TYR A 106 -4.41 -2.20 -15.00
C TYR A 106 -5.31 -2.11 -13.76
N ASP A 107 -6.46 -2.79 -13.76
CA ASP A 107 -7.37 -2.79 -12.61
C ASP A 107 -6.70 -3.37 -11.36
N MET A 108 -5.96 -4.46 -11.51
CA MET A 108 -5.24 -5.07 -10.38
C MET A 108 -4.10 -4.17 -9.87
N LYS A 109 -3.49 -3.38 -10.75
CA LYS A 109 -2.52 -2.34 -10.38
C LYS A 109 -3.16 -1.23 -9.56
N CYS A 110 -4.34 -0.77 -9.96
CA CYS A 110 -5.13 0.21 -9.23
C CYS A 110 -5.56 -0.31 -7.85
N GLU A 111 -5.97 -1.58 -7.76
CA GLU A 111 -6.32 -2.21 -6.47
C GLU A 111 -5.12 -2.30 -5.53
N VAL A 112 -3.95 -2.71 -6.05
CA VAL A 112 -2.70 -2.67 -5.28
C VAL A 112 -2.42 -1.26 -4.78
N LEU A 113 -2.49 -0.26 -5.67
CA LEU A 113 -2.26 1.12 -5.28
C LEU A 113 -3.20 1.56 -4.15
N ARG A 114 -4.50 1.28 -4.29
CA ARG A 114 -5.54 1.59 -3.30
C ARG A 114 -5.22 0.96 -1.95
N HIS A 115 -4.88 -0.32 -1.93
CA HIS A 115 -4.50 -1.03 -0.71
C HIS A 115 -3.27 -0.42 -0.04
N PHE A 116 -2.22 -0.13 -0.80
CA PHE A 116 -1.01 0.48 -0.25
C PHE A 116 -1.26 1.87 0.31
N MET A 117 -2.01 2.70 -0.42
CA MET A 117 -2.37 4.02 0.08
C MET A 117 -3.18 3.94 1.37
N GLN A 118 -4.12 3.00 1.50
CA GLN A 118 -4.92 2.81 2.72
C GLN A 118 -4.16 2.18 3.89
N GLU A 119 -3.23 1.26 3.62
CA GLU A 119 -2.43 0.56 4.64
C GLU A 119 -1.36 1.48 5.23
N PHE A 120 -0.68 2.25 4.38
CA PHE A 120 0.41 3.13 4.79
C PHE A 120 -0.02 4.57 5.07
N ALA A 121 -1.27 4.91 4.80
CA ALA A 121 -1.90 6.13 5.26
C ALA A 121 -1.68 6.32 6.77
N THR A 122 -1.17 7.49 7.17
CA THR A 122 -1.22 7.90 8.57
C THR A 122 -2.65 8.26 8.94
N LYS A 123 -3.39 7.29 9.47
CA LYS A 123 -4.77 7.46 9.93
C LYS A 123 -4.80 8.35 11.17
N SER A 124 -5.67 9.36 11.16
CA SER A 124 -6.02 10.06 12.40
C SER A 124 -7.15 9.34 13.12
N GLU A 125 -7.05 9.24 14.44
CA GLU A 125 -8.16 8.83 15.29
C GLU A 125 -8.53 10.00 16.18
N TYR A 126 -9.80 10.39 16.14
CA TYR A 126 -10.36 11.45 16.98
C TYR A 126 -11.51 10.90 17.80
N GLN A 127 -11.65 11.41 19.02
CA GLN A 127 -12.82 11.18 19.86
C GLN A 127 -13.36 12.52 20.33
N LEU A 128 -14.67 12.72 20.19
CA LEU A 128 -15.33 13.98 20.50
C LEU A 128 -16.67 13.74 21.19
N ASP A 129 -16.98 14.58 22.17
CA ASP A 129 -18.29 14.68 22.78
C ASP A 129 -19.05 15.85 22.15
N VAL A 130 -20.24 15.57 21.61
CA VAL A 130 -21.09 16.54 20.89
C VAL A 130 -22.54 16.47 21.37
N TYR A 131 -23.25 17.56 21.15
CA TYR A 131 -24.70 17.65 21.27
C TYR A 131 -25.31 17.80 19.87
N PRO A 132 -26.60 17.47 19.69
CA PRO A 132 -27.27 17.62 18.39
C PRO A 132 -27.28 19.05 17.83
N ASP A 133 -27.10 20.08 18.67
CA ASP A 133 -27.10 21.48 18.27
C ASP A 133 -25.69 22.07 18.02
N ASP A 134 -24.62 21.38 18.43
CA ASP A 134 -23.23 21.90 18.35
C ASP A 134 -22.26 21.04 17.52
N TRP A 135 -22.74 19.91 16.97
CA TRP A 135 -21.89 18.97 16.25
C TRP A 135 -21.24 19.58 15.02
N GLU A 136 -21.96 20.42 14.25
CA GLU A 136 -21.47 20.96 12.98
C GLU A 136 -20.26 21.86 13.21
N GLU A 137 -20.32 22.74 14.22
CA GLU A 137 -19.21 23.62 14.60
C GLU A 137 -17.98 22.82 15.05
N LYS A 138 -18.18 21.81 15.91
CA LYS A 138 -17.06 21.03 16.46
C LYS A 138 -16.46 20.05 15.48
N LEU A 139 -17.27 19.49 14.58
CA LEU A 139 -16.87 18.40 13.70
C LEU A 139 -16.23 18.90 12.40
N SER A 140 -16.73 20.00 11.84
CA SER A 140 -16.24 20.60 10.60
C SER A 140 -14.71 20.77 10.52
N PRO A 141 -14.01 21.31 11.54
CA PRO A 141 -12.55 21.45 11.47
C PRO A 141 -11.82 20.10 11.45
N LEU A 142 -12.34 19.08 12.14
CA LEU A 142 -11.76 17.74 12.13
C LEU A 142 -11.97 17.04 10.78
N ILE A 143 -13.16 17.18 10.19
CA ILE A 143 -13.46 16.69 8.85
C ILE A 143 -12.50 17.32 7.84
N ALA A 144 -12.34 18.64 7.86
CA ALA A 144 -11.44 19.35 6.94
C ALA A 144 -10.00 18.82 7.05
N GLN A 145 -9.49 18.65 8.27
CA GLN A 145 -8.17 18.05 8.51
C GLN A 145 -8.03 16.63 7.94
N ILE A 146 -9.06 15.79 8.07
CA ILE A 146 -9.03 14.42 7.53
C ILE A 146 -9.08 14.43 6.00
N ILE A 147 -9.89 15.30 5.39
CA ILE A 147 -9.98 15.43 3.93
C ILE A 147 -8.65 15.93 3.36
N ASP A 148 -8.01 16.91 3.98
CA ASP A 148 -6.72 17.46 3.54
C ASP A 148 -5.60 16.41 3.54
N LYS A 149 -5.68 15.41 4.44
CA LYS A 149 -4.75 14.27 4.43
C LYS A 149 -4.82 13.44 3.16
N ALA A 150 -5.97 13.36 2.49
CA ALA A 150 -6.09 12.63 1.24
C ALA A 150 -5.22 13.23 0.12
N TYR A 151 -5.07 14.57 0.10
CA TYR A 151 -4.24 15.26 -0.87
C TYR A 151 -2.74 15.11 -0.62
N THR A 152 -2.34 14.93 0.64
CA THR A 152 -0.93 14.84 1.05
C THR A 152 -0.44 13.41 1.27
N ALA A 153 -1.34 12.42 1.22
CA ALA A 153 -1.00 11.01 1.37
C ALA A 153 0.00 10.55 0.30
N GLN A 154 1.19 10.17 0.74
CA GLN A 154 2.25 9.61 -0.09
C GLN A 154 2.55 8.17 0.33
N LEU A 155 3.06 7.38 -0.62
CA LEU A 155 3.58 6.07 -0.30
C LEU A 155 4.88 6.25 0.51
N PRO A 156 5.17 5.39 1.50
CA PRO A 156 6.46 5.43 2.18
C PRO A 156 7.60 5.26 1.18
N ALA A 157 8.71 5.97 1.37
CA ALA A 157 9.87 5.90 0.47
C ALA A 157 10.39 4.47 0.22
N GLY A 158 10.24 3.58 1.23
CA GLY A 158 10.55 2.17 1.08
C GLY A 158 9.62 1.43 0.10
N VAL A 159 8.33 1.75 0.09
CA VAL A 159 7.36 1.20 -0.88
C VAL A 159 7.71 1.71 -2.26
N GLU A 160 7.87 3.03 -2.42
CA GLU A 160 8.15 3.64 -3.73
C GLU A 160 9.45 3.11 -4.35
N LYS A 161 10.50 2.94 -3.53
CA LYS A 161 11.77 2.38 -3.99
C LYS A 161 11.62 0.95 -4.53
N ASN A 162 10.76 0.14 -3.92
CA ASN A 162 10.59 -1.28 -4.24
C ASN A 162 9.51 -1.53 -5.30
N LEU A 163 8.52 -0.65 -5.38
CA LEU A 163 7.41 -0.69 -6.31
C LEU A 163 7.45 0.56 -7.18
N LYS A 164 8.59 0.81 -7.83
CA LYS A 164 8.81 2.00 -8.67
C LYS A 164 7.67 2.26 -9.65
N TRP A 165 7.14 1.18 -10.21
CA TRP A 165 6.01 1.20 -11.14
C TRP A 165 4.74 1.88 -10.57
N LEU A 166 4.55 1.93 -9.24
CA LEU A 166 3.45 2.68 -8.62
C LEU A 166 3.62 4.20 -8.73
N GLY A 167 4.86 4.68 -8.84
CA GLY A 167 5.21 6.10 -8.93
C GLY A 167 5.54 6.58 -10.35
N GLU A 168 5.28 5.78 -11.38
CA GLU A 168 5.71 6.04 -12.76
C GLU A 168 4.54 5.90 -13.75
N GLY A 169 4.59 6.64 -14.87
CA GLY A 169 3.63 6.54 -15.97
C GLY A 169 2.17 6.70 -15.56
N ASP A 170 1.31 5.81 -16.05
CA ASP A 170 -0.14 5.83 -15.81
C ASP A 170 -0.52 5.70 -14.34
N MET A 171 0.35 5.13 -13.50
CA MET A 171 0.07 5.00 -12.07
C MET A 171 0.09 6.34 -11.34
N LEU A 172 0.79 7.36 -11.86
CA LEU A 172 0.68 8.72 -11.33
C LEU A 172 -0.70 9.33 -11.59
N ALA A 173 -1.31 9.03 -12.74
CA ALA A 173 -2.68 9.42 -13.03
C ALA A 173 -3.66 8.65 -12.13
N ALA A 174 -3.47 7.33 -11.99
CA ALA A 174 -4.26 6.50 -11.08
C ALA A 174 -4.22 7.01 -9.64
N GLN A 175 -3.05 7.41 -9.13
CA GLN A 175 -2.90 8.04 -7.82
C GLN A 175 -3.72 9.31 -7.67
N LYS A 176 -3.67 10.20 -8.66
CA LYS A 176 -4.45 11.45 -8.63
C LYS A 176 -5.94 11.16 -8.63
N ILE A 177 -6.41 10.25 -9.48
CA ILE A 177 -7.82 9.84 -9.55
C ILE A 177 -8.27 9.24 -8.21
N LEU A 178 -7.47 8.34 -7.64
CA LEU A 178 -7.77 7.70 -6.36
C LEU A 178 -7.89 8.74 -5.24
N ARG A 179 -6.95 9.68 -5.12
CA ARG A 179 -7.02 10.77 -4.12
C ARG A 179 -8.28 11.60 -4.29
N SER A 180 -8.59 12.02 -5.53
CA SER A 180 -9.80 12.78 -5.82
C SER A 180 -11.07 12.00 -5.47
N SER A 181 -11.12 10.71 -5.78
CA SER A 181 -12.25 9.84 -5.45
C SER A 181 -12.47 9.73 -3.94
N GLN A 182 -11.39 9.62 -3.15
CA GLN A 182 -11.47 9.52 -1.69
C GLN A 182 -11.92 10.82 -1.03
N VAL A 183 -11.54 11.97 -1.61
CA VAL A 183 -12.05 13.27 -1.19
C VAL A 183 -13.55 13.35 -1.45
N GLU A 184 -13.99 12.92 -2.62
CA GLU A 184 -15.41 12.96 -2.98
C GLU A 184 -16.24 12.02 -2.10
N GLU A 185 -15.76 10.80 -1.84
CA GLU A 185 -16.35 9.87 -0.87
C GLU A 185 -16.52 10.54 0.51
N SER A 186 -15.50 11.27 0.96
CA SER A 186 -15.55 12.00 2.24
C SER A 186 -16.57 13.12 2.22
N ARG A 187 -16.74 13.84 1.11
CA ARG A 187 -17.73 14.92 0.96
C ARG A 187 -19.16 14.38 0.98
N ILE A 188 -19.41 13.27 0.29
CA ILE A 188 -20.71 12.59 0.29
C ILE A 188 -21.06 12.17 1.72
N MET A 189 -20.13 11.54 2.44
CA MET A 189 -20.39 11.15 3.83
C MET A 189 -20.73 12.37 4.71
N VAL A 190 -20.08 13.51 4.48
CA VAL A 190 -20.33 14.75 5.22
C VAL A 190 -21.70 15.35 4.88
N SER A 191 -22.14 15.30 3.62
CA SER A 191 -23.47 15.81 3.25
C SER A 191 -24.60 15.01 3.90
N ASP A 192 -24.36 13.74 4.20
CA ASP A 192 -25.36 12.86 4.80
C ASP A 192 -25.50 13.09 6.33
N LEU A 193 -24.48 13.65 6.98
CA LEU A 193 -24.42 13.83 8.44
C LEU A 193 -25.61 14.59 9.01
N ARG A 194 -26.11 15.63 8.32
CA ARG A 194 -27.23 16.42 8.85
C ARG A 194 -28.46 15.55 9.08
N SER A 195 -28.81 14.74 8.08
CA SER A 195 -29.93 13.80 8.19
C SER A 195 -29.68 12.71 9.25
N GLU A 196 -28.43 12.27 9.41
CA GLU A 196 -28.05 11.33 10.46
C GLU A 196 -28.20 11.93 11.86
N PHE A 197 -27.80 13.18 12.06
CA PHE A 197 -27.93 13.87 13.35
C PHE A 197 -29.38 14.16 13.72
N GLU A 198 -30.23 14.52 12.76
CA GLU A 198 -31.68 14.63 12.97
C GLU A 198 -32.30 13.28 13.39
N ASN A 199 -31.81 12.17 12.84
CA ASN A 199 -32.23 10.83 13.27
C ASN A 199 -31.73 10.53 14.69
N LEU A 200 -30.49 10.88 15.03
CA LEU A 200 -29.91 10.67 16.36
C LEU A 200 -30.62 11.48 17.44
N GLU A 201 -31.03 12.71 17.14
CA GLU A 201 -31.82 13.55 18.04
C GLU A 201 -33.17 12.89 18.37
N ARG A 202 -33.90 12.43 17.34
CA ARG A 202 -35.16 11.68 17.53
C ARG A 202 -35.01 10.43 18.40
N ILE A 203 -33.87 9.73 18.28
CA ILE A 203 -33.54 8.56 19.12
C ILE A 203 -33.26 8.99 20.56
N LEU A 204 -32.50 10.06 20.76
CA LEU A 204 -32.15 10.57 22.09
C LEU A 204 -33.36 11.13 22.87
N ASP A 205 -34.39 11.58 22.15
CA ASP A 205 -35.61 12.11 22.76
C ASP A 205 -36.57 11.04 23.31
N HIS A 206 -36.35 9.76 23.00
CA HIS A 206 -37.16 8.68 23.56
C HIS A 206 -36.73 8.34 25.00
N ASP A 207 -37.63 8.53 25.96
CA ASP A 207 -37.36 8.43 27.41
C ASP A 207 -36.89 7.05 27.91
N ASN A 208 -37.03 6.00 27.10
CA ASN A 208 -36.59 4.64 27.44
C ASN A 208 -35.18 4.29 26.91
N LEU A 209 -34.49 5.22 26.25
CA LEU A 209 -33.17 4.98 25.66
C LEU A 209 -32.03 5.62 26.47
N LYS A 210 -30.80 5.12 26.25
CA LYS A 210 -29.61 5.63 26.92
C LYS A 210 -29.41 7.12 26.55
N PRO A 211 -28.98 7.98 27.49
CA PRO A 211 -28.79 9.42 27.27
C PRO A 211 -27.60 9.76 26.34
N ARG A 212 -26.99 8.74 25.73
CA ARG A 212 -25.80 8.85 24.90
C ARG A 212 -25.80 7.78 23.82
N VAL A 213 -25.47 8.20 22.61
CA VAL A 213 -25.22 7.33 21.46
C VAL A 213 -23.76 7.47 21.03
N THR A 214 -23.12 6.35 20.69
CA THR A 214 -21.81 6.36 20.04
C THR A 214 -22.02 6.19 18.55
N HIS A 215 -21.56 7.17 17.78
CA HIS A 215 -21.58 7.16 16.33
C HIS A 215 -20.14 7.21 15.81
N VAL A 216 -19.82 6.48 14.72
CA VAL A 216 -18.45 6.33 14.23
C VAL A 216 -18.38 6.66 12.76
N LEU A 217 -17.70 7.75 12.43
CA LEU A 217 -17.43 8.17 11.07
C LEU A 217 -16.11 7.58 10.61
N LYS A 218 -16.14 6.81 9.53
CA LYS A 218 -14.97 6.15 8.94
C LYS A 218 -14.64 6.81 7.61
N PHE A 219 -13.58 7.60 7.60
CA PHE A 219 -13.00 8.19 6.41
C PHE A 219 -11.86 7.32 5.89
N PRO A 220 -11.45 7.48 4.61
CA PRO A 220 -10.28 6.79 4.07
C PRO A 220 -8.99 6.98 4.90
N TYR A 221 -8.79 8.18 5.45
CA TYR A 221 -7.58 8.59 6.18
C TYR A 221 -7.82 8.91 7.66
N GLY A 222 -8.97 8.54 8.22
CA GLY A 222 -9.23 8.80 9.62
C GLY A 222 -10.53 8.21 10.14
N THR A 223 -10.67 8.21 11.46
CA THR A 223 -11.89 7.78 12.12
C THR A 223 -12.22 8.81 13.19
N ILE A 224 -13.48 9.25 13.21
CA ILE A 224 -13.99 10.13 14.26
C ILE A 224 -15.05 9.35 15.04
N LYS A 225 -14.78 9.14 16.32
CA LYS A 225 -15.73 8.56 17.26
C LYS A 225 -16.47 9.68 17.98
N LEU A 226 -17.77 9.77 17.70
CA LEU A 226 -18.66 10.76 18.28
C LEU A 226 -19.44 10.15 19.43
N ASN A 227 -19.46 10.87 20.54
CA ASN A 227 -20.27 10.58 21.70
C ASN A 227 -21.36 11.65 21.75
N VAL A 228 -22.49 11.35 21.11
CA VAL A 228 -23.63 12.26 21.03
C VAL A 228 -24.43 12.13 22.32
N LYS A 229 -24.61 13.23 23.05
CA LYS A 229 -25.31 13.26 24.35
C LYS A 229 -26.62 13.99 24.22
N ARG A 230 -27.62 13.54 25.00
CA ARG A 230 -28.81 14.35 25.31
C ARG A 230 -28.35 15.54 26.16
N ARG A 231 -28.96 16.70 25.93
CA ARG A 231 -28.72 17.89 26.75
C ARG A 231 -29.35 17.75 28.14
#